data_AF-L2F8E3-F1
#
_entry.id   AF-L2F8E3-F1
#
_cell.length_a   1.000
_cell.length_b   1.000
_cell.length_c   1.000
_cell.angle_alpha   90.00
_cell.angle_beta   90.00
_cell.angle_gamma   90.00
#
_symmetry.space_group_name_H-M   'P 1'
#
loop_
_entity.id
_entity.type
_entity.pdbx_description
1 polymer ?
#
loop_
_entity_poly.entity_id
_entity_poly.type
_entity_poly.pdbx_seq_one_letter_code
_entity_poly.pdbx_strand_id
1 'polypeptide(L)'
;MFKLAGHLGKTVSELERTLSVHEFAEWQAYDRLDPFGGYRGDIQSALVAHAIAGGKLSDYIIIDPNPMTDDERKAHELEQQKAELQRQMERTLAMFNRLG
;
A
#
# COMPACT_ATOMS: atom_id res chain seq x y z
N MET A 1 6.95 -2.91 -15.67
CA MET A 1 8.17 -3.20 -16.48
C MET A 1 9.30 -2.21 -16.21
N PHE A 2 9.06 -0.88 -16.23
CA PHE A 2 10.11 0.13 -15.96
C PHE A 2 10.86 -0.02 -14.61
N LYS A 3 10.15 -0.24 -13.50
CA LYS A 3 10.78 -0.48 -12.19
C LYS A 3 11.74 -1.68 -12.21
N LEU A 4 11.30 -2.78 -12.81
CA LEU A 4 12.10 -4.00 -12.95
C LEU A 4 13.33 -3.77 -13.86
N ALA A 5 13.16 -3.02 -14.96
CA ALA A 5 14.26 -2.62 -15.85
C ALA A 5 15.34 -1.86 -15.08
N GLY A 6 14.94 -0.84 -14.32
CA GLY A 6 15.85 -0.09 -13.46
C GLY A 6 16.51 -0.96 -12.38
N HIS A 7 15.76 -1.85 -11.74
CA HIS A 7 16.28 -2.77 -10.72
C HIS A 7 17.34 -3.73 -11.27
N LEU A 8 17.15 -4.26 -12.48
CA LEU A 8 18.06 -5.20 -13.13
C LEU A 8 19.18 -4.51 -13.94
N GLY A 9 19.22 -3.17 -13.97
CA GLY A 9 20.19 -2.42 -14.78
C GLY A 9 20.05 -2.64 -16.29
N LYS A 10 18.83 -2.95 -16.75
CA LYS A 10 18.51 -3.23 -18.16
C LYS A 10 17.60 -2.15 -18.72
N THR A 11 17.62 -1.98 -20.03
CA THR A 11 16.57 -1.24 -20.75
C THR A 11 15.29 -2.07 -20.82
N VAL A 12 14.15 -1.39 -21.03
CA VAL A 12 12.86 -2.07 -21.23
C VAL A 12 12.91 -3.00 -22.44
N SER A 13 13.54 -2.56 -23.54
CA SER A 13 13.63 -3.36 -24.78
C SER A 13 14.45 -4.64 -24.59
N GLU A 14 15.49 -4.62 -23.75
CA GLU A 14 16.25 -5.83 -23.40
C GLU A 14 15.41 -6.80 -22.58
N LEU A 15 14.63 -6.31 -21.62
CA LEU A 15 13.71 -7.16 -20.85
C LEU A 15 12.63 -7.78 -21.74
N GLU A 16 12.00 -7.01 -22.62
CA GLU A 16 10.96 -7.54 -23.52
C GLU A 16 11.47 -8.69 -24.40
N ARG A 17 12.75 -8.66 -24.78
CA ARG A 17 13.35 -9.71 -25.63
C ARG A 17 13.82 -10.94 -24.86
N THR A 18 14.17 -10.78 -23.58
CA THR A 18 14.88 -11.82 -22.80
C THR A 18 14.05 -12.40 -21.66
N LEU A 19 13.04 -11.68 -21.17
CA LEU A 19 12.24 -12.06 -20.02
C LEU A 19 10.97 -12.76 -20.48
N SER A 20 10.72 -13.96 -19.94
CA SER A 20 9.47 -14.66 -20.24
C SER A 20 8.28 -14.02 -19.51
N VAL A 21 7.06 -14.24 -20.02
CA VAL A 21 5.83 -13.77 -19.35
C VAL A 21 5.69 -14.37 -17.95
N HIS A 22 6.09 -15.63 -17.79
CA HIS A 22 6.02 -16.33 -16.50
C HIS A 22 6.96 -15.70 -15.48
N GLU A 23 8.24 -15.52 -15.84
CA GLU A 23 9.23 -14.87 -14.99
C GLU A 23 8.83 -13.43 -14.68
N PHE A 24 8.27 -12.70 -15.64
CA PHE A 24 7.72 -11.37 -15.39
C PHE A 24 6.58 -11.37 -14.36
N ALA A 25 5.70 -12.39 -14.38
CA ALA A 25 4.64 -12.53 -13.39
C ALA A 25 5.20 -12.84 -11.99
N GLU A 26 6.26 -13.65 -11.89
CA GLU A 26 6.97 -13.89 -10.63
C GLU A 26 7.58 -12.61 -10.08
N TRP A 27 8.25 -11.81 -10.92
CA TRP A 27 8.80 -10.51 -10.52
C TRP A 27 7.72 -9.52 -10.07
N GLN A 28 6.54 -9.53 -10.70
CA GLN A 28 5.40 -8.74 -10.22
C GLN A 28 4.87 -9.21 -8.87
N ALA A 29 4.88 -10.52 -8.60
CA ALA A 29 4.51 -11.04 -7.30
C ALA A 29 5.52 -10.63 -6.23
N TYR A 30 6.82 -10.67 -6.56
CA TYR A 30 7.89 -10.22 -5.69
C TYR A 30 7.82 -8.72 -5.37
N ASP A 31 7.57 -7.85 -6.37
CA ASP A 31 7.43 -6.38 -6.17
C ASP A 31 6.34 -6.00 -5.17
N ARG A 32 5.31 -6.86 -4.99
CA ARG A 32 4.27 -6.64 -3.97
C ARG A 32 4.74 -6.95 -2.55
N LEU A 33 5.74 -7.83 -2.40
CA LEU A 33 6.33 -8.20 -1.12
C LEU A 33 7.48 -7.27 -0.77
N ASP A 34 8.35 -7.01 -1.73
CA ASP A 34 9.49 -6.12 -1.63
C ASP A 34 9.56 -5.19 -2.85
N PRO A 35 8.96 -3.99 -2.76
CA PRO A 35 8.83 -3.09 -3.89
C PRO A 35 10.18 -2.57 -4.37
N PHE A 36 10.40 -2.66 -5.68
CA PHE A 36 11.60 -2.15 -6.32
C PHE A 36 11.64 -0.62 -6.33
N GLY A 37 12.85 -0.08 -6.25
CA GLY A 37 13.13 1.34 -6.41
C GLY A 37 13.12 2.13 -5.09
N GLY A 38 12.82 3.43 -5.19
CA GLY A 38 12.94 4.37 -4.06
C GLY A 38 11.88 4.23 -2.98
N TYR A 39 10.78 3.52 -3.25
CA TYR A 39 9.61 3.51 -2.38
C TYR A 39 9.90 3.00 -0.95
N ARG A 40 10.78 1.99 -0.80
CA ARG A 40 11.27 1.55 0.53
C ARG A 40 11.99 2.68 1.26
N GLY A 41 12.82 3.45 0.57
CA GLY A 41 13.52 4.61 1.12
C GLY A 41 12.55 5.73 1.50
N ASP A 42 11.49 5.93 0.72
CA ASP A 42 10.43 6.90 1.02
C ASP A 42 9.68 6.50 2.30
N ILE A 43 9.32 5.22 2.47
CA ILE A 43 8.72 4.72 3.71
C ILE A 43 9.64 4.93 4.91
N GLN A 44 10.94 4.60 4.77
CA GLN A 44 11.90 4.77 5.86
C GLN A 44 12.04 6.25 6.26
N SER A 45 12.10 7.13 5.26
CA SER A 45 12.17 8.58 5.49
C SER A 45 10.89 9.11 6.15
N ALA A 46 9.72 8.65 5.68
CA ALA A 46 8.42 8.97 6.27
C ALA A 46 8.32 8.47 7.71
N LEU A 47 8.85 7.29 8.01
CA LEU A 47 8.84 6.72 9.37
C LEU A 47 9.70 7.56 10.33
N VAL A 48 10.87 8.00 9.88
CA VAL A 48 11.73 8.91 10.66
C VAL A 48 11.03 10.25 10.88
N ALA A 49 10.43 10.84 9.84
CA ALA A 49 9.70 12.10 9.95
C ALA A 49 8.50 11.98 10.91
N HIS A 50 7.71 10.90 10.80
CA HIS A 50 6.62 10.58 11.71
C HIS A 50 7.09 10.43 13.16
N ALA A 51 8.20 9.72 13.40
CA ALA A 51 8.75 9.55 14.74
C ALA A 51 9.19 10.89 15.37
N ILE A 52 9.62 11.86 14.56
CA ILE A 52 10.08 13.17 15.02
C ILE A 52 8.91 14.15 15.19
N ALA A 53 7.98 14.20 14.24
CA ALA A 53 6.95 15.23 14.13
C ALA A 53 5.51 14.76 14.47
N GLY A 54 5.28 13.46 14.65
CA GLY A 54 3.95 12.88 14.91
C GLY A 54 3.09 12.75 13.64
N GLY A 55 1.76 12.69 13.74
CA GLY A 55 0.86 12.62 12.58
C GLY A 55 0.71 11.21 11.96
N LYS A 56 0.13 11.10 10.76
CA LYS A 56 0.01 9.81 10.05
C LYS A 56 1.23 9.61 9.16
N LEU A 57 1.64 8.35 8.97
CA LEU A 57 2.76 8.03 8.08
C LEU A 57 2.53 8.54 6.64
N SER A 58 1.29 8.46 6.16
CA SER A 58 0.87 8.95 4.84
C SER A 58 1.14 10.43 4.62
N ASP A 59 1.18 11.24 5.68
CA ASP A 59 1.38 12.69 5.58
C ASP A 59 2.82 13.02 5.12
N TYR A 60 3.75 12.05 5.23
CA TYR A 60 5.16 12.19 4.89
C TYR A 60 5.56 11.41 3.64
N ILE A 61 4.63 10.69 3.01
CA ILE A 61 4.88 9.96 1.77
C ILE A 61 4.68 10.92 0.59
N ILE A 62 5.76 11.26 -0.11
CA ILE A 62 5.73 12.20 -1.25
C ILE A 62 5.04 11.57 -2.47
N ILE A 63 5.24 10.27 -2.67
CA ILE A 63 4.65 9.50 -3.78
C ILE A 63 3.74 8.44 -3.18
N ASP A 64 2.43 8.67 -3.25
CA ASP A 64 1.44 7.69 -2.81
C ASP A 64 1.55 6.41 -3.67
N PRO A 65 1.81 5.23 -3.07
CA PRO A 65 1.87 3.96 -3.80
C PRO A 65 0.52 3.54 -4.39
N ASN A 66 -0.57 4.06 -3.83
CA ASN A 66 -1.93 3.77 -4.26
C ASN A 66 -2.72 5.08 -4.41
N PRO A 67 -2.39 5.89 -5.43
CA PRO A 67 -3.02 7.17 -5.61
C PRO A 67 -4.51 6.98 -5.85
N MET A 68 -5.33 7.51 -4.95
CA MET A 68 -6.78 7.52 -5.09
C MET A 68 -7.26 8.87 -5.58
N THR A 69 -8.21 8.86 -6.52
CA THR A 69 -9.02 10.05 -6.84
C THR A 69 -9.85 10.48 -5.63
N ASP A 70 -10.32 11.72 -5.61
CA ASP A 70 -11.11 12.22 -4.47
C ASP A 70 -12.42 11.47 -4.27
N ASP A 71 -13.03 10.98 -5.34
CA ASP A 71 -14.26 10.20 -5.27
C ASP A 71 -13.99 8.78 -4.74
N GLU A 72 -12.90 8.14 -5.17
CA GLU A 72 -12.47 6.85 -4.62
C GLU A 72 -12.10 6.98 -3.14
N ARG A 73 -11.43 8.08 -2.75
CA ARG A 73 -11.04 8.36 -1.36
C ARG A 73 -12.26 8.43 -0.45
N LYS A 74 -13.28 9.20 -0.85
CA LYS A 74 -14.55 9.32 -0.11
C LYS A 74 -15.28 7.99 -0.02
N ALA A 75 -15.31 7.21 -1.10
CA ALA A 75 -15.95 5.89 -1.11
C ALA A 75 -15.28 4.94 -0.10
N HIS A 76 -13.94 4.89 -0.12
CA HIS A 76 -13.17 4.08 0.83
C HIS A 76 -13.34 4.57 2.27
N GLU A 77 -13.31 5.88 2.52
CA GLU A 77 -13.58 6.45 3.84
C GLU A 77 -14.97 6.06 4.38
N LEU A 78 -16.00 6.10 3.52
CA LEU A 78 -17.35 5.68 3.86
C LEU A 78 -17.42 4.18 4.18
N GLU A 79 -16.74 3.34 3.41
CA GLU A 79 -16.65 1.91 3.68
C GLU A 79 -15.96 1.61 5.01
N GLN A 80 -14.85 2.29 5.30
CA GLN A 80 -14.15 2.16 6.58
C GLN A 80 -15.04 2.57 7.76
N GLN A 81 -15.78 3.67 7.63
CA GLN A 81 -16.72 4.13 8.66
C GLN A 81 -17.83 3.10 8.90
N LYS A 82 -18.44 2.55 7.83
CA LYS A 82 -19.46 1.50 7.95
C LYS A 82 -18.90 0.26 8.66
N ALA A 83 -17.71 -0.19 8.28
CA ALA A 83 -17.06 -1.34 8.89
C ALA A 83 -16.71 -1.11 10.37
N GLU A 84 -16.40 0.12 10.76
CA GLU A 84 -16.14 0.48 12.16
C GLU A 84 -17.43 0.52 13.00
N LEU A 85 -18.50 1.13 12.47
CA LEU A 85 -19.82 1.13 13.10
C LEU A 85 -20.32 -0.30 13.32
N GLN A 86 -20.15 -1.18 12.33
CA GLN A 86 -20.57 -2.57 12.43
C GLN A 86 -19.80 -3.32 13.52
N ARG A 87 -18.49 -3.11 13.60
CA ARG A 87 -17.66 -3.64 14.70
C ARG A 87 -18.08 -3.11 16.07
N GLN A 88 -18.49 -1.83 16.17
CA GLN A 88 -19.01 -1.27 17.41
C GLN A 88 -20.35 -1.89 17.81
N MET A 89 -21.28 -2.07 16.86
CA MET A 89 -22.56 -2.73 17.11
C MET A 89 -22.38 -4.16 17.62
N GLU A 90 -21.51 -4.94 16.98
CA GLU A 90 -21.18 -6.31 17.41
C GLU A 90 -20.61 -6.35 18.83
N ARG A 91 -19.68 -5.45 19.15
CA ARG A 91 -19.13 -5.32 20.52
C ARG A 91 -20.22 -5.00 21.53
N THR A 92 -21.12 -4.08 21.18
CA THR A 92 -22.21 -3.65 22.05
C THR A 92 -23.18 -4.82 22.30
N LEU A 93 -23.59 -5.53 21.26
CA LEU A 93 -24.43 -6.73 21.36
C LEU A 93 -23.78 -7.82 22.23
N ALA A 94 -22.47 -8.04 22.06
CA ALA A 94 -21.73 -9.00 22.88
C ALA A 94 -21.67 -8.60 24.37
N MET A 95 -21.61 -7.31 24.69
CA MET A 95 -21.69 -6.83 26.09
C MET A 95 -23.06 -7.09 26.69
N PHE A 96 -24.15 -6.83 25.95
CA PHE A 96 -25.51 -7.10 26.41
C PHE A 96 -25.77 -8.59 26.66
N ASN A 97 -25.30 -9.47 25.77
CA ASN A 97 -25.43 -10.92 25.95
C ASN A 97 -24.62 -11.50 27.12
N ARG A 98 -23.64 -10.77 27.67
CA ARG A 98 -22.84 -11.22 28.81
C ARG A 98 -23.45 -10.84 30.16
N LEU A 99 -24.45 -9.95 30.17
CA LEU A 99 -25.12 -9.42 31.36
C LEU A 99 -26.49 -10.07 31.64
N GLY A 100 -27.02 -10.87 30.71
CA GLY A 100 -28.21 -11.72 30.89
C GLY A 100 -27.84 -13.18 31.04
#